data_AF-A0A8I3AXR1-F1
#
_entry.id   AF-A0A8I3AXR1-F1
#
_cell.length_a   1.000
_cell.length_b   1.000
_cell.length_c   1.000
_cell.angle_alpha   90.00
_cell.angle_beta   90.00
_cell.angle_gamma   90.00
#
_symmetry.space_group_name_H-M   'P 1'
#
loop_
_entity.id
_entity.type
_entity.pdbx_description
1 polymer ?
#
loop_
_entity_poly.entity_id
_entity_poly.type
_entity_poly.pdbx_seq_one_letter_code
_entity_poly.pdbx_strand_id
1 'polypeptide(L)'
;MAEVSLSRNDLNVLEKIKDPDFDPAAIVMLDQSLPRDPHITDSAVYERVIQIEREIILSMQQLELQLAGLKPKTIAEPVEEYKSLLSKLDDFVSEYPNYASARNNRTQALRRLYGDTMLLDNAEDAQRLVREPSSDERARAAATALSDTETSVSLLTPKLAFGAMSPQSAKTLSLAYTQRAAIYHTTSKLIGEGHVSVAQDREESSWAKIDFEEAASRDFAMGGRLGNEIAKGLAVSTNPTAKLCGQMVREAMKKEYGPDYGN
;
A
#
# COMPACT_ATOMS: atom_id res chain seq x y z
N MET A 1 -36.96 -21.14 -1.07
CA MET A 1 -35.61 -20.63 -0.80
C MET A 1 -35.61 -20.12 0.64
N ALA A 2 -34.82 -20.73 1.52
CA ALA A 2 -34.71 -20.27 2.89
C ALA A 2 -33.70 -19.12 2.92
N GLU A 3 -34.15 -17.89 3.15
CA GLU A 3 -33.25 -16.77 3.46
C GLU A 3 -32.70 -17.00 4.87
N VAL A 4 -31.45 -17.46 4.96
CA VAL A 4 -30.73 -17.55 6.22
C VAL A 4 -30.19 -16.15 6.53
N SER A 5 -30.86 -15.46 7.46
CA SER A 5 -30.36 -14.19 8.01
C SER A 5 -29.24 -14.49 9.01
N LEU A 6 -28.00 -14.27 8.60
CA LEU A 6 -26.82 -14.40 9.47
C LEU A 6 -26.87 -13.38 10.61
N SER A 7 -26.62 -13.82 11.83
CA SER A 7 -26.50 -12.90 12.97
C SER A 7 -25.19 -12.10 12.91
N ARG A 8 -25.10 -11.01 13.67
CA ARG A 8 -23.86 -10.22 13.80
C ARG A 8 -22.69 -11.06 14.35
N ASN A 9 -22.98 -12.08 15.15
CA ASN A 9 -21.99 -13.03 15.63
C ASN A 9 -21.53 -13.97 14.49
N ASP A 10 -22.45 -14.46 13.67
CA ASP A 10 -22.11 -15.32 12.52
C ASP A 10 -21.27 -14.55 11.49
N LEU A 11 -21.61 -13.29 11.22
CA LEU A 11 -20.80 -12.40 10.38
C LEU A 11 -19.39 -12.23 10.95
N ASN A 12 -19.25 -12.00 12.26
CA ASN A 12 -17.95 -11.89 12.92
C ASN A 12 -17.15 -13.21 12.87
N VAL A 13 -17.81 -14.36 13.00
CA VAL A 13 -17.16 -15.68 12.90
C VAL A 13 -16.72 -15.95 11.47
N LEU A 14 -17.56 -15.65 10.47
CA LEU A 14 -17.22 -15.79 9.05
C LEU A 14 -16.07 -14.85 8.65
N GLU A 15 -16.03 -13.63 9.18
CA GLU A 15 -14.91 -12.71 9.00
C GLU A 15 -13.62 -13.26 9.62
N LYS A 16 -13.69 -13.90 10.79
CA LYS A 16 -12.53 -14.58 11.40
C LYS A 16 -12.07 -15.82 10.64
N ILE A 17 -12.98 -16.53 9.97
CA ILE A 17 -12.64 -17.66 9.10
C ILE A 17 -11.89 -17.20 7.84
N LYS A 18 -12.16 -15.97 7.38
CA LYS A 18 -11.45 -15.36 6.23
C LYS A 18 -10.02 -14.93 6.56
N ASP A 19 -9.72 -14.66 7.82
CA ASP A 19 -8.39 -14.28 8.31
C ASP A 19 -7.99 -15.18 9.49
N PRO A 20 -7.53 -16.42 9.22
CA PRO A 20 -7.17 -17.38 10.26
C PRO A 20 -5.98 -16.92 11.13
N ASP A 21 -5.24 -15.89 10.69
CA ASP A 21 -4.11 -15.27 11.40
C ASP A 21 -4.54 -13.99 12.16
N PHE A 22 -5.85 -13.74 12.29
CA PHE A 22 -6.39 -12.63 13.06
C PHE A 22 -6.20 -12.88 14.56
N ASP A 23 -5.24 -12.17 15.17
CA ASP A 23 -5.05 -12.11 16.61
C ASP A 23 -5.69 -10.84 17.20
N PRO A 24 -6.78 -10.95 17.99
CA PRO A 24 -7.38 -9.82 18.70
C PRO A 24 -6.42 -9.14 19.68
N ALA A 25 -5.39 -9.83 20.17
CA ALA A 25 -4.37 -9.25 21.04
C ALA A 25 -3.35 -8.38 20.28
N ALA A 26 -3.30 -8.50 18.95
CA ALA A 26 -2.45 -7.67 18.08
C ALA A 26 -3.16 -6.38 17.60
N ILE A 27 -4.32 -6.03 18.16
CA ILE A 27 -5.02 -4.78 17.85
C ILE A 27 -4.17 -3.60 18.34
N VAL A 28 -3.84 -2.70 17.42
CA VAL A 28 -3.06 -1.51 17.72
C VAL A 28 -3.85 -0.58 18.65
N MET A 29 -3.26 -0.25 19.79
CA MET A 29 -3.84 0.70 20.74
C MET A 29 -3.69 2.11 20.20
N LEU A 30 -4.82 2.79 19.93
CA LEU A 30 -4.82 4.17 19.46
C LEU A 30 -5.02 5.13 20.63
N ASP A 31 -4.16 6.14 20.73
CA ASP A 31 -4.23 7.19 21.74
C ASP A 31 -4.26 8.57 21.08
N GLN A 32 -5.36 9.29 21.28
CA GLN A 32 -5.61 10.63 20.73
C GLN A 32 -4.76 11.73 21.39
N SER A 33 -4.23 11.45 22.59
CA SER A 33 -3.39 12.40 23.33
C SER A 33 -1.94 12.41 22.84
N LEU A 34 -1.53 11.38 22.08
CA LEU A 34 -0.20 11.31 21.51
C LEU A 34 0.00 12.34 20.39
N PRO A 35 1.24 12.84 20.19
CA PRO A 35 1.58 13.66 19.05
C PRO A 35 1.16 13.01 17.72
N ARG A 36 0.71 13.83 16.77
CA ARG A 36 0.26 13.35 15.45
C ARG A 36 1.38 12.66 14.68
N ASP A 37 2.62 13.11 14.88
CA ASP A 37 3.84 12.49 14.37
C ASP A 37 4.82 12.25 15.53
N PRO A 38 5.47 11.07 15.60
CA PRO A 38 6.36 10.72 16.71
C PRO A 38 7.72 11.41 16.65
N HIS A 39 8.12 11.96 15.50
CA HIS A 39 9.42 12.60 15.26
C HIS A 39 9.33 14.12 15.17
N ILE A 40 8.13 14.67 14.89
CA ILE A 40 7.85 16.11 14.87
C ILE A 40 6.81 16.46 15.93
N THR A 41 7.28 16.65 17.17
CA THR A 41 6.43 16.90 18.34
C THR A 41 6.19 18.38 18.64
N ASP A 42 7.05 19.27 18.14
CA ASP A 42 6.85 20.71 18.23
C ASP A 42 5.66 21.13 17.34
N SER A 43 4.63 21.73 17.96
CA SER A 43 3.39 22.06 17.27
C SER A 43 3.57 23.11 16.17
N ALA A 44 4.44 24.11 16.37
CA ALA A 44 4.66 25.16 15.38
C ALA A 44 5.46 24.63 14.18
N VAL A 45 6.42 23.72 14.41
CA VAL A 45 7.12 23.01 13.32
C VAL A 45 6.14 22.11 12.57
N TYR A 46 5.35 21.31 13.31
CA TYR A 46 4.37 20.40 12.70
C TYR A 46 3.37 21.16 11.83
N GLU A 47 2.85 22.31 12.28
CA GLU A 47 1.95 23.16 11.50
C GLU A 47 2.56 23.64 10.17
N ARG A 48 3.84 24.00 10.16
CA ARG A 48 4.53 24.38 8.91
C ARG A 48 4.68 23.18 7.97
N VAL A 49 5.08 22.03 8.53
CA VAL A 49 5.28 20.78 7.77
C VAL A 49 3.98 20.33 7.09
N ILE A 50 2.85 20.32 7.80
CA ILE A 50 1.56 19.94 7.20
C ILE A 50 1.07 20.95 6.17
N GLN A 51 1.46 22.23 6.29
CA GLN A 51 1.07 23.25 5.33
C GLN A 51 1.81 23.03 4.00
N ILE A 52 3.11 22.75 4.06
CA ILE A 52 3.92 22.38 2.88
C ILE A 52 3.35 21.12 2.22
N GLU A 53 3.10 20.08 3.02
CA GLU A 53 2.50 18.83 2.54
C GLU A 53 1.17 19.11 1.81
N ARG A 54 0.27 19.86 2.46
CA ARG A 54 -1.05 20.17 1.93
C ARG A 54 -0.99 20.90 0.60
N GLU A 55 -0.08 21.87 0.45
CA GLU A 55 0.08 22.61 -0.78
C GLU A 55 0.47 21.70 -1.95
N ILE A 56 1.47 20.84 -1.75
CA ILE A 56 1.93 19.90 -2.79
C ILE A 56 0.81 18.92 -3.16
N ILE A 57 0.13 18.34 -2.16
CA ILE A 57 -0.92 17.34 -2.39
C ILE A 57 -2.14 17.94 -3.07
N LEU A 58 -2.54 19.17 -2.73
CA LEU A 58 -3.63 19.86 -3.42
C LEU A 58 -3.29 20.13 -4.89
N SER A 59 -2.04 20.52 -5.19
CA SER A 59 -1.58 20.67 -6.57
C SER A 59 -1.63 19.35 -7.35
N MET A 60 -1.17 18.25 -6.75
CA MET A 60 -1.25 16.91 -7.37
C MET A 60 -2.70 16.49 -7.61
N GLN A 61 -3.59 16.66 -6.62
CA GLN A 61 -5.02 16.35 -6.75
C GLN A 61 -5.68 17.18 -7.86
N GLN A 62 -5.36 18.46 -7.96
CA GLN A 62 -5.89 19.33 -9.02
C GLN A 62 -5.45 18.86 -10.41
N LEU A 63 -4.21 18.37 -10.54
CA LEU A 63 -3.70 17.79 -11.79
C LEU A 63 -4.38 16.46 -12.12
N GLU A 64 -4.61 15.59 -11.14
CA GLU A 64 -5.34 14.33 -11.31
C GLU A 64 -6.78 14.55 -11.82
N LEU A 65 -7.47 15.56 -11.29
CA LEU A 65 -8.82 15.91 -11.76
C LEU A 65 -8.83 16.35 -13.23
N GLN A 66 -7.77 17.02 -13.70
CA GLN A 66 -7.64 17.40 -15.11
C GLN A 66 -7.32 16.17 -15.98
N LEU A 67 -6.45 15.28 -15.50
CA LEU A 67 -6.10 14.03 -16.17
C LEU A 67 -7.31 13.10 -16.32
N ALA A 68 -8.19 13.05 -15.30
CA ALA A 68 -9.43 12.29 -15.31
C ALA A 68 -10.56 12.96 -16.14
N GLY A 69 -10.33 14.15 -16.72
CA GLY A 69 -11.35 14.89 -17.47
C GLY A 69 -12.46 15.51 -16.62
N LEU A 70 -12.28 15.56 -15.29
CA LEU A 70 -13.25 16.14 -14.35
C LEU A 70 -13.08 17.66 -14.19
N LYS A 71 -11.97 18.22 -14.68
CA LYS A 71 -11.71 19.65 -14.74
C LYS A 71 -11.10 20.05 -16.09
N PRO A 72 -11.23 21.32 -16.51
CA PRO A 72 -10.62 21.80 -17.76
C PRO A 72 -9.11 21.56 -17.76
N LYS A 73 -8.58 21.04 -18.88
CA LYS A 73 -7.14 20.91 -19.08
C LYS A 73 -6.54 22.29 -19.25
N THR A 74 -5.82 22.73 -18.22
CA THR A 74 -5.08 24.01 -18.19
C THR A 74 -3.59 23.82 -18.41
N ILE A 75 -3.10 22.60 -18.18
CA ILE A 75 -1.68 22.22 -18.34
C ILE A 75 -1.50 21.49 -19.67
N ALA A 76 -0.56 21.98 -20.48
CA ALA A 76 -0.22 21.40 -21.77
C ALA A 76 0.53 20.07 -21.64
N GLU A 77 1.46 19.99 -20.68
CA GLU A 77 2.31 18.82 -20.40
C GLU A 77 2.06 18.27 -18.97
N PRO A 78 0.96 17.54 -18.72
CA PRO A 78 0.61 17.06 -17.38
C PRO A 78 1.65 16.14 -16.75
N VAL A 79 2.39 15.36 -17.54
CA VAL A 79 3.42 14.44 -17.02
C VAL A 79 4.61 15.22 -16.47
N GLU A 80 5.06 16.26 -17.17
CA GLU A 80 6.16 17.12 -16.71
C GLU A 80 5.75 17.94 -15.48
N GLU A 81 4.52 18.42 -15.43
CA GLU A 81 4.00 19.08 -14.22
C GLU A 81 3.97 18.10 -13.03
N TYR A 82 3.59 16.84 -13.26
CA TYR A 82 3.61 15.82 -12.21
C TYR A 82 5.04 15.52 -11.72
N LYS A 83 6.02 15.46 -12.63
CA LYS A 83 7.44 15.32 -12.30
C LYS A 83 7.98 16.51 -11.51
N SER A 84 7.55 17.73 -11.84
CA SER A 84 7.87 18.94 -11.06
C SER A 84 7.33 18.85 -9.63
N LEU A 85 6.09 18.38 -9.45
CA LEU A 85 5.52 18.15 -8.12
C LEU A 85 6.23 17.02 -7.35
N LEU A 86 6.69 15.96 -8.04
CA LEU A 86 7.52 14.92 -7.45
C LEU A 86 8.85 15.51 -6.93
N SER A 87 9.50 16.39 -7.69
CA SER A 87 10.72 17.07 -7.23
C SER A 87 10.50 17.88 -5.95
N LYS A 88 9.33 18.51 -5.78
CA LYS A 88 8.98 19.19 -4.52
C LYS A 88 8.85 18.21 -3.34
N LEU A 89 8.36 16.99 -3.60
CA LEU A 89 8.35 15.94 -2.57
C LEU A 89 9.76 15.44 -2.26
N ASP A 90 10.67 15.40 -3.24
CA ASP A 90 12.08 15.08 -3.00
C ASP A 90 12.75 16.10 -2.09
N ASP A 91 12.55 17.39 -2.35
CA ASP A 91 13.04 18.47 -1.51
C ASP A 91 12.43 18.37 -0.09
N PHE A 92 11.13 18.11 -0.01
CA PHE A 92 10.41 18.01 1.26
C PHE A 92 10.88 16.83 2.12
N VAL A 93 11.11 15.66 1.52
CA VAL A 93 11.69 14.49 2.21
C VAL A 93 13.13 14.75 2.64
N SER A 94 13.90 15.51 1.84
CA SER A 94 15.28 15.87 2.18
C SER A 94 15.34 16.84 3.37
N GLU A 95 14.40 17.79 3.46
CA GLU A 95 14.29 18.74 4.58
C GLU A 95 13.78 18.06 5.86
N TYR A 96 12.82 17.14 5.76
CA TYR A 96 12.23 16.42 6.89
C TYR A 96 12.39 14.90 6.76
N PRO A 97 13.62 14.35 6.93
CA PRO A 97 13.91 12.95 6.63
C PRO A 97 13.16 11.94 7.50
N ASN A 98 12.74 12.35 8.70
CA ASN A 98 11.98 11.52 9.64
C ASN A 98 10.46 11.70 9.53
N TYR A 99 9.98 12.49 8.56
CA TYR A 99 8.55 12.69 8.35
C TYR A 99 7.98 11.65 7.38
N ALA A 100 7.38 10.59 7.94
CA ALA A 100 6.91 9.44 7.17
C ALA A 100 5.79 9.77 6.17
N SER A 101 4.96 10.78 6.46
CA SER A 101 3.84 11.15 5.56
C SER A 101 4.34 11.67 4.20
N ALA A 102 5.42 12.47 4.18
CA ALA A 102 6.04 12.93 2.95
C ALA A 102 6.55 11.78 2.07
N ARG A 103 7.16 10.76 2.69
CA ARG A 103 7.65 9.55 2.01
C ARG A 103 6.52 8.73 1.40
N ASN A 104 5.41 8.58 2.11
CA ASN A 104 4.22 7.91 1.58
C ASN A 104 3.61 8.66 0.40
N ASN A 105 3.60 10.00 0.45
CA ASN A 105 3.14 10.82 -0.66
C ASN A 105 4.06 10.69 -1.86
N ARG A 106 5.38 10.69 -1.65
CA ARG A 106 6.36 10.47 -2.71
C ARG A 106 6.20 9.09 -3.35
N THR A 107 6.02 8.05 -2.53
CA THR A 107 5.70 6.69 -3.01
C THR A 107 4.42 6.68 -3.85
N GLN A 108 3.36 7.34 -3.40
CA GLN A 108 2.11 7.44 -4.17
C GLN A 108 2.31 8.12 -5.53
N ALA A 109 3.09 9.19 -5.56
CA ALA A 109 3.43 9.92 -6.79
C ALA A 109 4.26 9.07 -7.75
N LEU A 110 5.25 8.32 -7.24
CA LEU A 110 6.06 7.38 -8.03
C LEU A 110 5.20 6.26 -8.62
N ARG A 111 4.32 5.65 -7.81
CA ARG A 111 3.36 4.64 -8.28
C ARG A 111 2.44 5.19 -9.38
N ARG A 112 2.03 6.45 -9.28
CA ARG A 112 1.23 7.09 -10.33
C ARG A 112 2.00 7.31 -11.63
N LEU A 113 3.26 7.75 -11.54
CA LEU A 113 4.11 8.00 -12.70
C LEU A 113 4.52 6.72 -13.42
N TYR A 114 4.96 5.71 -12.66
CA TYR A 114 5.63 4.52 -13.20
C TYR A 114 4.83 3.23 -13.09
N GLY A 115 3.72 3.23 -12.35
CA GLY A 115 2.86 2.08 -12.16
C GLY A 115 3.35 1.14 -11.05
N ASP A 116 2.50 0.20 -10.67
CA ASP A 116 2.86 -0.83 -9.67
C ASP A 116 3.74 -1.94 -10.27
N THR A 117 3.89 -1.93 -11.60
CA THR A 117 4.80 -2.81 -12.34
C THR A 117 6.25 -2.31 -12.36
N MET A 118 6.58 -1.27 -11.58
CA MET A 118 7.90 -0.62 -11.59
C MET A 118 9.09 -1.55 -11.30
N LEU A 119 8.87 -2.74 -10.73
CA LEU A 119 9.93 -3.73 -10.53
C LEU A 119 10.22 -4.59 -11.78
N LEU A 120 9.47 -4.44 -12.87
CA LEU A 120 9.49 -5.35 -14.02
C LEU A 120 9.87 -4.62 -15.31
N ASP A 121 10.76 -5.24 -16.10
CA ASP A 121 11.36 -4.54 -17.24
C ASP A 121 10.43 -4.31 -18.44
N ASN A 122 9.44 -5.20 -18.64
CA ASN A 122 8.56 -5.19 -19.81
C ASN A 122 7.07 -5.33 -19.45
N ALA A 123 6.70 -4.99 -18.21
CA ALA A 123 5.32 -5.07 -17.78
C ALA A 123 4.56 -3.78 -18.16
N GLU A 124 3.51 -3.94 -18.95
CA GLU A 124 2.58 -2.85 -19.26
C GLU A 124 1.75 -2.49 -18.03
N ASP A 125 1.60 -1.19 -17.79
CA ASP A 125 0.65 -0.66 -16.83
C ASP A 125 -0.13 0.47 -17.51
N ALA A 126 -1.40 0.23 -17.81
CA ALA A 126 -2.24 1.22 -18.49
C ALA A 126 -2.49 2.47 -17.63
N GLN A 127 -2.36 2.35 -16.30
CA GLN A 127 -2.65 3.39 -15.32
C GLN A 127 -1.45 4.31 -15.06
N ARG A 128 -0.23 3.93 -15.45
CA ARG A 128 0.95 4.80 -15.28
C ARG A 128 0.90 6.01 -16.23
N LEU A 129 1.43 7.15 -15.77
CA LEU A 129 1.50 8.37 -16.58
C LEU A 129 2.62 8.33 -17.62
N VAL A 130 3.80 7.83 -17.23
CA VAL A 130 4.95 7.74 -18.13
C VAL A 130 4.79 6.51 -19.01
N ARG A 131 4.47 6.69 -20.29
CA ARG A 131 4.16 5.57 -21.19
C ARG A 131 5.35 4.67 -21.47
N GLU A 132 6.54 5.24 -21.63
CA GLU A 132 7.78 4.52 -21.95
C GLU A 132 8.91 5.03 -21.06
N PRO A 133 8.92 4.69 -19.75
CA PRO A 133 10.02 5.08 -18.87
C PRO A 133 11.30 4.37 -19.29
N SER A 134 12.43 5.06 -19.22
CA SER A 134 13.73 4.38 -19.38
C SER A 134 13.95 3.37 -18.26
N SER A 135 14.72 2.31 -18.53
CA SER A 135 15.01 1.28 -17.52
C SER A 135 15.59 1.89 -16.24
N ASP A 136 16.53 2.83 -16.40
CA ASP A 136 17.19 3.51 -15.27
C ASP A 136 16.22 4.39 -14.47
N GLU A 137 15.32 5.12 -15.14
CA GLU A 137 14.32 5.98 -14.47
C GLU A 137 13.34 5.14 -13.66
N ARG A 138 12.86 4.02 -14.23
CA ARG A 138 12.02 3.07 -13.52
C ARG A 138 12.75 2.42 -12.35
N ALA A 139 13.97 1.92 -12.53
CA ALA A 139 14.74 1.28 -11.48
C ALA A 139 15.02 2.23 -10.30
N ARG A 140 15.33 3.51 -10.59
CA ARG A 140 15.44 4.55 -9.55
C ARG A 140 14.11 4.79 -8.83
N ALA A 141 13.00 4.89 -9.57
CA ALA A 141 11.68 5.08 -8.97
C ALA A 141 11.29 3.90 -8.06
N ALA A 142 11.56 2.68 -8.50
CA ALA A 142 11.37 1.46 -7.72
C ALA A 142 12.19 1.47 -6.43
N ALA A 143 13.49 1.74 -6.53
CA ALA A 143 14.37 1.80 -5.36
C ALA A 143 13.92 2.87 -4.36
N THR A 144 13.54 4.06 -4.83
CA THR A 144 13.04 5.14 -3.97
C THR A 144 11.72 4.76 -3.30
N ALA A 145 10.76 4.20 -4.04
CA ALA A 145 9.45 3.80 -3.49
C ALA A 145 9.59 2.72 -2.40
N LEU A 146 10.43 1.71 -2.63
CA LEU A 146 10.68 0.66 -1.65
C LEU A 146 11.41 1.22 -0.42
N SER A 147 12.47 2.02 -0.62
CA SER A 147 13.20 2.67 0.48
C SER A 147 12.31 3.59 1.33
N ASP A 148 11.41 4.35 0.69
CA ASP A 148 10.47 5.23 1.39
C ASP A 148 9.48 4.46 2.24
N THR A 149 8.88 3.40 1.70
CA THR A 149 7.93 2.57 2.46
C THR A 149 8.61 1.84 3.61
N GLU A 150 9.82 1.31 3.42
CA GLU A 150 10.65 0.71 4.46
C GLU A 150 10.97 1.72 5.57
N THR A 151 11.39 2.93 5.19
CA THR A 151 11.73 3.99 6.13
C THR A 151 10.49 4.45 6.89
N SER A 152 9.35 4.65 6.22
CA SER A 152 8.07 4.98 6.87
C SER A 152 7.65 3.91 7.88
N VAL A 153 7.78 2.63 7.52
CA VAL A 153 7.49 1.51 8.44
C VAL A 153 8.42 1.56 9.65
N SER A 154 9.73 1.73 9.43
CA SER A 154 10.73 1.82 10.50
C SER A 154 10.47 3.00 11.45
N LEU A 155 10.13 4.17 10.91
CA LEU A 155 9.88 5.39 11.69
C LEU A 155 8.62 5.29 12.55
N LEU A 156 7.58 4.64 12.05
CA LEU A 156 6.26 4.63 12.70
C LEU A 156 5.98 3.37 13.52
N THR A 157 6.69 2.26 13.30
CA THR A 157 6.46 1.04 14.08
C THR A 157 6.85 1.27 15.55
N PRO A 158 5.93 1.04 16.50
CA PRO A 158 6.23 1.17 17.93
C PRO A 158 7.33 0.21 18.35
N LYS A 159 8.28 0.68 19.16
CA LYS A 159 9.38 -0.15 19.69
C LYS A 159 8.90 -1.24 20.66
N LEU A 160 7.73 -1.04 21.25
CA LEU A 160 7.09 -2.01 22.15
C LEU A 160 5.94 -2.68 21.39
N ALA A 161 5.82 -4.00 21.53
CA ALA A 161 4.81 -4.81 20.84
C ALA A 161 3.35 -4.35 21.08
N PHE A 162 3.10 -3.63 22.17
CA PHE A 162 1.80 -3.05 22.54
C PHE A 162 1.87 -1.53 22.73
N GLY A 163 2.84 -0.88 22.08
CA GLY A 163 2.98 0.58 22.16
C GLY A 163 1.77 1.27 21.53
N ALA A 164 1.19 2.23 22.25
CA ALA A 164 0.13 3.06 21.71
C ALA A 164 0.66 3.95 20.57
N MET A 165 -0.20 4.20 19.58
CA MET A 165 0.08 5.06 18.44
C MET A 165 -0.97 6.15 18.31
N SER A 166 -0.58 7.31 17.79
CA SER A 166 -1.58 8.29 17.37
C SER A 166 -2.35 7.76 16.15
N PRO A 167 -3.64 8.13 15.98
CA PRO A 167 -4.42 7.73 14.81
C PRO A 167 -3.78 8.16 13.48
N GLN A 168 -3.14 9.33 13.45
CA GLN A 168 -2.45 9.83 12.26
C GLN A 168 -1.24 8.96 11.90
N SER A 169 -0.44 8.58 12.89
CA SER A 169 0.69 7.66 12.68
C SER A 169 0.22 6.28 12.24
N ALA A 170 -0.83 5.75 12.86
CA ALA A 170 -1.41 4.46 12.46
C ALA A 170 -1.93 4.47 11.02
N LYS A 171 -2.63 5.55 10.62
CA LYS A 171 -3.09 5.74 9.23
C LYS A 171 -1.92 5.84 8.24
N THR A 172 -0.86 6.56 8.60
CA THR A 172 0.33 6.71 7.75
C THR A 172 1.05 5.37 7.61
N LEU A 173 1.23 4.62 8.71
CA LEU A 173 1.85 3.30 8.69
C LEU A 173 1.02 2.30 7.86
N SER A 174 -0.30 2.35 8.01
CA SER A 174 -1.27 1.58 7.22
C SER A 174 -1.08 1.79 5.72
N LEU A 175 -0.93 3.06 5.29
CA LEU A 175 -0.70 3.41 3.89
C LEU A 175 0.67 2.90 3.40
N ALA A 176 1.73 3.02 4.19
CA ALA A 176 3.06 2.55 3.82
C ALA A 176 3.05 1.04 3.51
N TYR A 177 2.46 0.23 4.41
CA TYR A 177 2.28 -1.21 4.19
C TYR A 177 1.44 -1.49 2.93
N THR A 178 0.31 -0.79 2.77
CA THR A 178 -0.60 -1.03 1.64
C THR A 178 0.05 -0.70 0.29
N GLN A 179 0.83 0.38 0.23
CA GLN A 179 1.53 0.80 -0.99
C GLN A 179 2.62 -0.23 -1.36
N ARG A 180 3.43 -0.66 -0.39
CA ARG A 180 4.46 -1.68 -0.62
C ARG A 180 3.85 -3.03 -1.02
N ALA A 181 2.77 -3.43 -0.34
CA ALA A 181 2.01 -4.62 -0.69
C ALA A 181 1.47 -4.59 -2.12
N ALA A 182 0.99 -3.44 -2.61
CA ALA A 182 0.49 -3.31 -3.98
C ALA A 182 1.59 -3.53 -5.03
N ILE A 183 2.79 -2.99 -4.80
CA ILE A 183 3.97 -3.20 -5.65
C ILE A 183 4.35 -4.69 -5.66
N TYR A 184 4.49 -5.31 -4.49
CA TYR A 184 4.84 -6.72 -4.39
C TYR A 184 3.77 -7.64 -4.97
N HIS A 185 2.49 -7.34 -4.75
CA HIS A 185 1.37 -8.11 -5.28
C HIS A 185 1.34 -8.06 -6.81
N THR A 186 1.49 -6.87 -7.39
CA THR A 186 1.49 -6.72 -8.85
C THR A 186 2.71 -7.42 -9.45
N THR A 187 3.86 -7.29 -8.80
CA THR A 187 5.10 -7.98 -9.20
C THR A 187 4.91 -9.49 -9.19
N SER A 188 4.36 -10.07 -8.11
CA SER A 188 4.17 -11.52 -8.03
C SER A 188 3.20 -12.09 -9.06
N LYS A 189 2.22 -11.29 -9.50
CA LYS A 189 1.31 -11.67 -10.59
C LYS A 189 1.99 -11.75 -11.95
N LEU A 190 3.03 -10.98 -12.17
CA LEU A 190 3.59 -10.74 -13.50
C LEU A 190 5.05 -11.18 -13.68
N ILE A 191 5.79 -11.46 -12.60
CA ILE A 191 7.23 -11.77 -12.63
C ILE A 191 7.60 -13.02 -13.45
N GLY A 192 6.67 -13.97 -13.62
CA GLY A 192 6.92 -15.19 -14.41
C GLY A 192 8.18 -15.94 -13.95
N GLU A 193 9.04 -16.31 -14.90
CA GLU A 193 10.40 -16.82 -14.66
C GLU A 193 11.48 -15.71 -14.75
N GLY A 194 11.06 -14.45 -14.88
CA GLY A 194 11.95 -13.31 -15.02
C GLY A 194 12.54 -12.84 -13.69
N HIS A 195 13.40 -11.84 -13.78
CA HIS A 195 13.98 -11.14 -12.63
C HIS A 195 13.37 -9.74 -12.49
N VAL A 196 13.46 -9.20 -11.28
CA VAL A 196 13.10 -7.80 -11.02
C VAL A 196 14.25 -6.85 -11.34
N SER A 197 13.89 -5.64 -11.73
CA SER A 197 14.79 -4.54 -12.06
C SER A 197 15.01 -3.66 -10.84
N VAL A 198 15.73 -4.20 -9.85
CA VAL A 198 16.12 -3.50 -8.61
C VAL A 198 17.61 -3.63 -8.38
N ALA A 199 18.16 -2.77 -7.52
CA ALA A 199 19.57 -2.80 -7.17
C ALA A 199 19.95 -4.13 -6.50
N GLN A 200 21.15 -4.65 -6.81
CA GLN A 200 21.63 -5.97 -6.37
C GLN A 200 21.87 -6.08 -4.86
N ASP A 201 21.95 -4.95 -4.16
CA ASP A 201 22.08 -4.89 -2.70
C ASP A 201 20.72 -5.00 -1.98
N ARG A 202 19.61 -4.95 -2.71
CA ARG A 202 18.26 -5.12 -2.16
C ARG A 202 17.88 -6.59 -2.07
N GLU A 203 17.16 -6.95 -1.01
CA GLU A 203 16.65 -8.31 -0.80
C GLU A 203 15.78 -8.77 -1.98
N GLU A 204 14.95 -7.86 -2.51
CA GLU A 204 14.03 -8.16 -3.61
C GLU A 204 14.72 -8.62 -4.89
N SER A 205 16.01 -8.30 -5.09
CA SER A 205 16.78 -8.73 -6.27
C SER A 205 16.88 -10.26 -6.39
N SER A 206 16.78 -10.96 -5.25
CA SER A 206 16.90 -12.42 -5.14
C SER A 206 15.57 -13.15 -4.96
N TRP A 207 14.47 -12.40 -4.86
CA TRP A 207 13.16 -12.95 -4.56
C TRP A 207 12.56 -13.67 -5.77
N ALA A 208 12.03 -14.86 -5.51
CA ALA A 208 11.16 -15.56 -6.43
C ALA A 208 9.72 -15.05 -6.29
N LYS A 209 8.84 -15.52 -7.19
CA LYS A 209 7.41 -15.21 -7.14
C LYS A 209 6.79 -15.44 -5.75
N ILE A 210 7.14 -16.54 -5.09
CA ILE A 210 6.56 -16.91 -3.79
C ILE A 210 6.94 -15.90 -2.70
N ASP A 211 8.16 -15.37 -2.73
CA ASP A 211 8.63 -14.39 -1.76
C ASP A 211 7.85 -13.07 -1.91
N PHE A 212 7.59 -12.63 -3.14
CA PHE A 212 6.72 -11.47 -3.40
C PHE A 212 5.26 -11.73 -2.98
N GLU A 213 4.72 -12.94 -3.19
CA GLU A 213 3.36 -13.28 -2.73
C GLU A 213 3.25 -13.24 -1.21
N GLU A 214 4.24 -13.81 -0.50
CA GLU A 214 4.30 -13.83 0.96
C GLU A 214 4.49 -12.41 1.53
N ALA A 215 5.43 -11.64 0.97
CA ALA A 215 5.68 -10.26 1.39
C ALA A 215 4.45 -9.37 1.18
N ALA A 216 3.78 -9.49 0.02
CA ALA A 216 2.54 -8.77 -0.24
C ALA A 216 1.42 -9.15 0.75
N SER A 217 1.26 -10.45 1.03
CA SER A 217 0.24 -10.93 1.97
C SER A 217 0.47 -10.41 3.38
N ARG A 218 1.72 -10.47 3.85
CA ARG A 218 2.13 -9.94 5.16
C ARG A 218 1.85 -8.45 5.27
N ASP A 219 2.25 -7.66 4.27
CA ASP A 219 2.04 -6.21 4.30
C ASP A 219 0.55 -5.83 4.21
N PHE A 220 -0.26 -6.53 3.40
CA PHE A 220 -1.70 -6.29 3.39
C PHE A 220 -2.35 -6.63 4.74
N ALA A 221 -1.93 -7.71 5.39
CA ALA A 221 -2.41 -8.05 6.73
C ALA A 221 -2.06 -6.95 7.74
N MET A 222 -0.83 -6.44 7.71
CA MET A 222 -0.41 -5.32 8.59
C MET A 222 -1.19 -4.04 8.31
N GLY A 223 -1.38 -3.66 7.04
CA GLY A 223 -2.23 -2.53 6.66
C GLY A 223 -3.67 -2.70 7.14
N GLY A 224 -4.23 -3.91 7.02
CA GLY A 224 -5.58 -4.24 7.47
C GLY A 224 -5.75 -4.15 8.99
N ARG A 225 -4.75 -4.65 9.75
CA ARG A 225 -4.72 -4.56 11.23
C ARG A 225 -4.69 -3.11 11.71
N LEU A 226 -4.12 -2.20 10.93
CA LEU A 226 -4.08 -0.76 11.18
C LEU A 226 -5.33 0.00 10.66
N GLY A 227 -6.34 -0.72 10.16
CA GLY A 227 -7.63 -0.14 9.74
C GLY A 227 -7.71 0.27 8.28
N ASN A 228 -6.83 -0.24 7.40
CA ASN A 228 -7.00 -0.06 5.95
C ASN A 228 -8.01 -1.06 5.38
N GLU A 229 -9.16 -0.60 4.91
CA GLU A 229 -10.17 -1.49 4.34
C GLU A 229 -9.72 -2.16 3.02
N ILE A 230 -8.94 -1.45 2.19
CA ILE A 230 -8.40 -2.03 0.94
C ILE A 230 -7.42 -3.14 1.28
N ALA A 231 -6.50 -2.89 2.21
CA ALA A 231 -5.53 -3.89 2.63
C ALA A 231 -6.20 -5.07 3.33
N LYS A 232 -7.21 -4.82 4.17
CA LYS A 232 -8.00 -5.89 4.82
C LYS A 232 -8.67 -6.80 3.79
N GLY A 233 -9.31 -6.22 2.77
CA GLY A 233 -9.91 -6.99 1.68
C GLY A 233 -8.89 -7.81 0.89
N LEU A 234 -7.71 -7.23 0.63
CA LEU A 234 -6.63 -7.88 -0.11
C LEU A 234 -5.82 -8.89 0.72
N ALA A 235 -5.75 -8.75 2.05
CA ALA A 235 -5.09 -9.69 2.94
C ALA A 235 -5.72 -11.09 2.82
N VAL A 236 -7.06 -11.13 2.81
CA VAL A 236 -7.81 -12.37 2.62
C VAL A 236 -7.55 -12.99 1.25
N SER A 237 -7.55 -12.17 0.19
CA SER A 237 -7.40 -12.68 -1.19
C SER A 237 -5.96 -13.09 -1.53
N THR A 238 -4.98 -12.64 -0.75
CA THR A 238 -3.56 -12.97 -0.94
C THR A 238 -3.09 -14.11 -0.04
N ASN A 239 -3.69 -14.30 1.14
CA ASN A 239 -3.32 -15.34 2.11
C ASN A 239 -3.46 -16.77 1.50
N PRO A 240 -2.34 -17.53 1.38
CA PRO A 240 -2.35 -18.90 0.84
C PRO A 240 -3.22 -19.87 1.66
N THR A 241 -3.20 -19.75 2.99
CA THR A 241 -4.01 -20.57 3.91
C THR A 241 -5.49 -20.29 3.69
N ALA A 242 -5.89 -19.02 3.62
CA ALA A 242 -7.28 -18.64 3.35
C ALA A 242 -7.76 -19.16 1.98
N LYS A 243 -6.90 -19.15 0.96
CA LYS A 243 -7.21 -19.75 -0.36
C LYS A 243 -7.45 -21.26 -0.27
N LEU A 244 -6.56 -21.98 0.42
CA LEU A 244 -6.68 -23.44 0.58
C LEU A 244 -7.94 -23.80 1.37
N CYS A 245 -8.19 -23.14 2.50
CA CYS A 245 -9.43 -23.32 3.27
C CYS A 245 -10.66 -23.01 2.41
N GLY A 246 -10.64 -21.92 1.65
CA GLY A 246 -11.72 -21.54 0.74
C GLY A 246 -11.95 -22.54 -0.40
N GLN A 247 -10.89 -23.17 -0.92
CA GLN A 247 -10.98 -24.26 -1.89
C GLN A 247 -11.56 -25.53 -1.26
N MET A 248 -11.07 -25.93 -0.09
CA MET A 248 -11.57 -27.11 0.64
C MET A 248 -13.06 -26.98 0.97
N VAL A 249 -13.48 -25.80 1.46
CA VAL A 249 -14.89 -25.52 1.76
C VAL A 249 -15.73 -25.54 0.48
N ARG A 250 -15.26 -24.94 -0.62
CA ARG A 250 -15.97 -25.00 -1.91
C ARG A 250 -16.14 -26.43 -2.42
N GLU A 251 -15.08 -27.25 -2.35
CA GLU A 251 -15.15 -28.65 -2.75
C GLU A 251 -16.10 -29.46 -1.85
N ALA A 252 -16.11 -29.19 -0.54
CA ALA A 252 -17.07 -29.79 0.39
C ALA A 252 -18.51 -29.37 0.08
N MET A 253 -18.76 -28.09 -0.22
CA MET A 253 -20.09 -27.58 -0.58
C MET A 253 -20.59 -28.16 -1.90
N LYS A 254 -19.74 -28.27 -2.92
CA LYS A 254 -20.09 -28.94 -4.19
C LYS A 254 -20.47 -30.41 -3.98
N LYS A 255 -19.78 -31.09 -3.06
CA LYS A 255 -20.05 -32.49 -2.72
C LYS A 255 -21.39 -32.68 -2.02
N GLU A 256 -21.76 -31.77 -1.11
CA GLU A 256 -23.00 -31.87 -0.32
C GLU A 256 -24.23 -31.32 -1.04
N TYR A 257 -24.09 -30.21 -1.79
CA TYR A 257 -25.22 -29.45 -2.35
C TYR A 257 -25.29 -29.47 -3.88
N GLY A 258 -24.36 -30.16 -4.54
CA GLY A 258 -24.32 -30.30 -5.99
C GLY A 258 -23.47 -29.22 -6.69
N PRO A 259 -23.16 -29.43 -7.99
CA PRO A 259 -22.21 -28.61 -8.75
C PRO A 259 -22.65 -27.17 -9.01
N ASP A 260 -23.94 -26.85 -8.82
CA ASP A 260 -24.49 -25.49 -9.01
C ASP A 260 -24.14 -24.52 -7.86
N TYR A 261 -23.60 -25.02 -6.75
CA TYR A 261 -23.10 -24.21 -5.64
C TYR A 261 -21.57 -24.01 -5.78
N GLY A 262 -21.15 -22.89 -6.41
CA GLY A 262 -19.73 -22.51 -6.42
C GLY A 262 -19.20 -21.66 -7.58
N ASN A 263 -20.04 -20.91 -8.29
CA ASN A 263 -19.58 -19.85 -9.20
C ASN A 263 -19.46 -18.51 -8.46
#